data_AF-A0AAU9RKA4-F1
#
_entry.id   AF-A0AAU9RKA4-F1
#
_cell.length_a   1.000
_cell.length_b   1.000
_cell.length_c   1.000
_cell.angle_alpha   90.00
_cell.angle_beta   90.00
_cell.angle_gamma   90.00
#
_symmetry.space_group_name_H-M   'P 1'
#
loop_
_entity.id
_entity.type
_entity.pdbx_description
1 polymer ?
#
loop_
_entity_poly.entity_id
_entity_poly.type
_entity_poly.pdbx_seq_one_letter_code
_entity_poly.pdbx_strand_id
1 'polypeptide(L)'
;MSVCEPMGRSNQGFCDQEQQPRSSDSIGTVSCTTFNILAPIYKRLNGKNCESEFREIWLGRNISILDGISHFGTSSSYFGLGIWVHNEELVKLYDKRLGDTGYVTYKLARTNNRGDGTLTST
;
A
#
# COMPACT_ATOMS: atom_id res chain seq x y z
N MET A 1 1.83 -11.72 86.76
CA MET A 1 1.60 -12.92 85.93
C MET A 1 1.83 -12.49 84.48
N SER A 2 2.75 -13.19 83.82
CA SER A 2 3.04 -13.25 82.38
C SER A 2 3.30 -11.97 81.57
N VAL A 3 4.49 -11.98 80.96
CA VAL A 3 4.93 -11.26 79.75
C VAL A 3 3.96 -11.50 78.57
N CYS A 4 3.85 -10.54 77.65
CA CYS A 4 3.80 -10.74 76.18
C CYS A 4 3.75 -9.39 75.42
N GLU A 5 4.66 -9.19 74.47
CA GLU A 5 4.46 -8.26 73.34
C GLU A 5 3.32 -8.76 72.43
N PRO A 6 2.77 -7.89 71.57
CA PRO A 6 2.48 -8.35 70.23
C PRO A 6 3.04 -7.41 69.15
N MET A 7 3.88 -8.00 68.29
CA MET A 7 4.03 -7.66 66.88
C MET A 7 2.64 -7.63 66.21
N GLY A 8 2.21 -6.45 65.77
CA GLY A 8 1.00 -6.25 64.95
C GLY A 8 1.38 -5.97 63.49
N ARG A 9 1.05 -6.96 62.64
CA ARG A 9 1.33 -7.08 61.21
C ARG A 9 0.98 -5.85 60.34
N SER A 10 1.90 -5.60 59.39
CA SER A 10 1.67 -5.49 57.94
C SER A 10 0.65 -4.45 57.44
N ASN A 11 1.15 -3.28 57.04
CA ASN A 11 0.68 -2.64 55.82
C ASN A 11 1.77 -2.80 54.77
N GLN A 12 1.78 -3.95 54.10
CA GLN A 12 2.42 -4.05 52.79
C GLN A 12 1.81 -2.96 51.94
N GLY A 13 2.65 -2.04 51.46
CA GLY A 13 2.34 -1.22 50.31
C GLY A 13 2.04 -2.16 49.16
N PHE A 14 0.77 -2.50 48.99
CA PHE A 14 0.28 -2.97 47.73
C PHE A 14 0.26 -1.74 46.85
N CYS A 15 1.42 -1.44 46.25
CA CYS A 15 1.43 -0.66 45.03
C CYS A 15 0.44 -1.36 44.12
N ASP A 16 -0.71 -0.72 43.88
CA ASP A 16 -1.51 -0.98 42.71
C ASP A 16 -0.61 -0.66 41.52
N GLN A 17 0.24 -1.63 41.17
CA GLN A 17 0.71 -1.79 39.82
C GLN A 17 -0.54 -2.18 39.04
N GLU A 18 -1.31 -1.16 38.68
CA GLU A 18 -2.20 -1.23 37.54
C GLU A 18 -1.31 -1.72 36.40
N GLN A 19 -1.41 -3.02 36.14
CA GLN A 19 -0.64 -3.68 35.10
C GLN A 19 -0.98 -2.92 33.83
N GLN A 20 -0.04 -2.11 33.36
CA GLN A 20 -0.11 -1.58 32.00
C GLN A 20 -0.35 -2.80 31.10
N PRO A 21 -1.40 -2.78 30.25
CA PRO A 21 -1.62 -3.86 29.33
C PRO A 21 -0.32 -4.02 28.55
N ARG A 22 0.26 -5.22 28.62
CA ARG A 22 1.46 -5.58 27.86
C ARG A 22 1.28 -5.02 26.46
N SER A 23 2.25 -4.22 26.03
CA SER A 23 2.36 -3.68 24.67
C SER A 23 1.73 -4.65 23.71
N SER A 24 0.60 -4.26 23.12
CA SER A 24 -0.03 -5.04 22.07
C SER A 24 1.08 -5.42 21.11
N ASP A 25 1.29 -6.71 20.88
CA ASP A 25 2.04 -7.21 19.74
C ASP A 25 1.34 -6.60 18.52
N SER A 26 1.76 -5.40 18.11
CA SER A 26 1.23 -4.74 16.94
C SER A 26 1.81 -5.52 15.78
N ILE A 27 1.13 -6.62 15.43
CA ILE A 27 1.21 -7.19 14.10
C ILE A 27 1.04 -6.00 13.17
N GLY A 28 2.11 -5.62 12.47
CA GLY A 28 2.14 -4.40 11.68
C GLY A 28 0.91 -4.33 10.78
N THR A 29 0.23 -3.19 10.78
CA THR A 29 -0.95 -2.99 9.92
C THR A 29 -0.48 -2.87 8.47
N VAL A 30 -1.00 -3.74 7.61
CA VAL A 30 -0.79 -3.66 6.16
C VAL A 30 -2.08 -3.20 5.51
N SER A 31 -2.03 -2.10 4.75
CA SER A 31 -3.13 -1.66 3.88
C SER A 31 -2.96 -2.26 2.48
N CYS A 32 -4.06 -2.52 1.80
CA CYS A 32 -4.06 -3.01 0.43
C CYS A 32 -5.03 -2.17 -0.41
N THR A 33 -4.56 -1.66 -1.54
CA THR A 33 -5.36 -0.90 -2.50
C THR A 33 -5.33 -1.58 -3.84
N THR A 34 -6.51 -1.91 -4.37
CA THR A 34 -6.70 -2.45 -5.71
C THR A 34 -7.51 -1.49 -6.56
N PHE A 35 -7.07 -1.25 -7.79
CA PHE A 35 -7.87 -0.51 -8.76
C PHE A 35 -7.50 -0.87 -10.20
N ASN A 36 -8.41 -0.56 -11.11
CA ASN A 36 -8.20 -0.73 -12.54
C ASN A 36 -7.62 0.56 -13.13
N ILE A 37 -6.36 0.53 -13.57
CA ILE A 37 -5.70 1.65 -14.27
C ILE A 37 -6.38 1.94 -15.60
N LEU A 38 -7.00 0.92 -16.20
CA LEU A 38 -7.64 0.94 -17.51
C LEU A 38 -6.68 1.44 -18.58
N ALA A 39 -5.99 0.47 -19.20
CA ALA A 39 -4.91 0.71 -20.15
C ALA A 39 -5.31 1.74 -21.24
N PRO A 40 -4.41 2.66 -21.62
CA PRO A 40 -4.69 3.65 -22.66
C PRO A 40 -5.15 3.07 -24.02
N ILE A 41 -4.90 1.79 -24.28
CA ILE A 41 -5.35 1.05 -25.47
C ILE A 41 -6.86 0.78 -25.52
N TYR A 42 -7.58 0.97 -24.41
CA TYR A 42 -9.02 0.82 -24.39
C TYR A 42 -9.70 2.12 -24.86
N LYS A 43 -10.86 1.97 -25.52
CA LYS A 43 -11.67 3.09 -25.99
C LYS A 43 -12.21 3.88 -24.80
N ARG A 44 -11.62 5.02 -24.53
CA ARG A 44 -11.95 5.86 -23.37
C ARG A 44 -12.28 7.30 -23.71
N LEU A 45 -11.74 7.79 -24.82
CA LEU A 45 -12.05 9.13 -25.31
C LEU A 45 -13.35 9.05 -26.12
N ASN A 46 -14.41 9.68 -25.59
CA ASN A 46 -15.74 9.77 -26.21
C ASN A 46 -16.33 8.40 -26.60
N GLY A 47 -15.90 7.32 -25.94
CA GLY A 47 -16.30 5.93 -26.24
C GLY A 47 -15.82 5.37 -27.58
N LYS A 48 -15.02 6.12 -28.35
CA LYS A 48 -14.58 5.73 -29.70
C LYS A 48 -13.06 5.65 -29.84
N ASN A 49 -12.35 6.63 -29.30
CA ASN A 49 -10.91 6.76 -29.48
C ASN A 49 -10.17 6.21 -28.26
N CYS A 50 -8.96 5.70 -28.49
CA CYS A 50 -8.07 5.20 -27.45
C CYS A 50 -7.13 6.32 -27.02
N GLU A 51 -6.87 6.44 -25.71
CA GLU A 51 -5.87 7.41 -25.24
C GLU A 51 -4.46 7.10 -25.74
N SER A 52 -4.19 5.84 -26.09
CA SER A 52 -2.91 5.41 -26.66
C SER A 52 -2.50 6.19 -27.91
N GLU A 53 -3.45 6.80 -28.61
CA GLU A 53 -3.20 7.65 -29.79
C GLU A 53 -2.63 9.03 -29.42
N PHE A 54 -2.73 9.45 -28.15
CA PHE A 54 -2.39 10.80 -27.70
C PHE A 54 -1.46 10.74 -26.47
N ARG A 55 -0.15 10.87 -26.71
CA ARG A 55 0.88 10.71 -25.67
C ARG A 55 0.65 11.60 -24.45
N GLU A 56 0.40 12.87 -24.67
CA GLU A 56 0.22 13.84 -23.58
C GLU A 56 -0.97 13.50 -22.68
N ILE A 57 -2.05 12.98 -23.27
CA ILE A 57 -3.26 12.61 -22.54
C ILE A 57 -3.01 11.40 -21.65
N TRP A 58 -2.50 10.29 -22.22
CA TRP A 58 -2.25 9.11 -21.41
C TRP A 58 -1.14 9.35 -20.39
N LEU A 59 -0.09 10.09 -20.75
CA LEU A 59 1.02 10.38 -19.84
C LEU A 59 0.55 11.22 -18.65
N GLY A 60 -0.15 12.32 -18.89
CA GLY A 60 -0.66 13.20 -17.83
C GLY A 60 -1.54 12.45 -16.84
N ARG A 61 -2.45 11.60 -17.33
CA ARG A 61 -3.30 10.78 -16.47
C ARG A 61 -2.51 9.80 -15.61
N ASN A 62 -1.55 9.08 -16.19
CA ASN A 62 -0.77 8.09 -15.45
C ASN A 62 0.14 8.75 -14.40
N ILE A 63 0.64 9.97 -14.67
CA ILE A 63 1.32 10.79 -13.66
C ILE A 63 0.37 11.12 -12.51
N SER A 64 -0.84 11.61 -12.78
CA SER A 64 -1.81 11.91 -11.71
C SER A 64 -2.21 10.68 -10.88
N ILE A 65 -2.28 9.49 -11.50
CA ILE A 65 -2.51 8.23 -10.78
C ILE A 65 -1.35 7.94 -9.82
N LEU A 66 -0.10 8.06 -10.29
CA LEU A 66 1.10 7.82 -9.48
C LEU A 66 1.24 8.83 -8.34
N ASP A 67 0.90 10.09 -8.59
CA ASP A 67 0.87 11.13 -7.56
C ASP A 67 -0.17 10.77 -6.48
N GLY A 68 -1.35 10.28 -6.89
CA GLY A 68 -2.36 9.74 -5.99
C GLY A 68 -1.87 8.56 -5.15
N ILE A 69 -1.16 7.59 -5.75
CA ILE A 69 -0.58 6.44 -5.02
C ILE A 69 0.40 6.91 -3.94
N SER A 70 1.23 7.91 -4.28
CA SER A 70 2.26 8.44 -3.38
C SER A 70 1.68 9.04 -2.08
N HIS A 71 0.42 9.50 -2.11
CA HIS A 71 -0.27 10.00 -0.93
C HIS A 71 -0.64 8.92 0.10
N PHE A 72 -0.74 7.65 -0.28
CA PHE A 72 -1.18 6.57 0.62
C PHE A 72 -0.05 5.96 1.48
N GLY A 73 1.20 6.42 1.32
CA GLY A 73 2.37 5.96 2.10
C GLY A 73 2.86 4.56 1.75
N THR A 74 4.03 4.15 2.28
CA THR A 74 4.74 2.89 1.94
C THR A 74 4.25 1.65 2.67
N SER A 75 3.36 1.78 3.67
CA SER A 75 2.75 0.65 4.38
C SER A 75 1.57 0.00 3.63
N SER A 76 1.39 0.38 2.35
CA SER A 76 0.23 0.03 1.52
C SER A 76 0.65 -0.76 0.30
N SER A 77 0.23 -2.03 0.15
CA SER A 77 0.43 -2.75 -1.10
C SER A 77 -0.55 -2.29 -2.18
N TYR A 78 -0.07 -2.16 -3.41
CA TYR A 78 -0.83 -1.70 -4.56
C TYR A 78 -0.99 -2.79 -5.62
N PHE A 79 -2.21 -2.93 -6.14
CA PHE A 79 -2.54 -3.83 -7.24
C PHE A 79 -3.26 -3.07 -8.36
N GLY A 80 -2.58 -2.90 -9.49
CA GLY A 80 -3.08 -2.25 -10.69
C GLY A 80 -3.53 -3.26 -11.73
N LEU A 81 -4.82 -3.30 -12.04
CA LEU A 81 -5.34 -4.07 -13.18
C LEU A 81 -5.35 -3.22 -14.45
N GLY A 82 -5.04 -3.83 -15.59
CA GLY A 82 -5.09 -3.16 -16.89
C GLY A 82 -3.97 -2.14 -17.08
N ILE A 83 -2.75 -2.43 -16.64
CA ILE A 83 -1.57 -1.62 -17.00
C ILE A 83 -1.15 -1.93 -18.44
N TRP A 84 -0.74 -0.93 -19.21
CA TRP A 84 -0.32 -1.11 -20.61
C TRP A 84 1.14 -1.59 -20.69
N VAL A 85 1.35 -2.88 -20.45
CA VAL A 85 2.69 -3.50 -20.34
C VAL A 85 3.53 -3.46 -21.61
N HIS A 86 2.91 -3.31 -22.79
CA HIS A 86 3.61 -3.23 -24.08
C HIS A 86 4.12 -1.82 -24.42
N ASN A 87 3.80 -0.82 -23.60
CA ASN A 87 4.35 0.52 -23.76
C ASN A 87 5.54 0.70 -22.81
N GLU A 88 6.76 0.61 -23.34
CA GLU A 88 7.98 0.71 -22.53
C GLU A 88 8.08 2.03 -21.76
N GLU A 89 7.57 3.12 -22.32
CA GLU A 89 7.63 4.44 -21.70
C GLU A 89 6.78 4.47 -20.43
N LEU A 90 5.53 4.00 -20.52
CA LEU A 90 4.63 3.87 -19.39
C LEU A 90 5.20 2.91 -18.36
N VAL A 91 5.77 1.78 -18.79
CA VAL A 91 6.40 0.83 -17.87
C VAL A 91 7.57 1.48 -17.11
N LYS A 92 8.46 2.19 -17.80
CA LYS A 92 9.59 2.90 -17.18
C LYS A 92 9.12 4.01 -16.22
N LEU A 93 8.02 4.69 -16.54
CA LEU A 93 7.42 5.69 -15.66
C LEU A 93 6.97 5.08 -14.33
N TYR A 94 6.22 3.98 -14.38
CA TYR A 94 5.74 3.29 -13.18
C TYR A 94 6.90 2.70 -12.37
N ASP A 95 7.85 2.02 -13.03
CA ASP A 95 9.03 1.45 -12.36
C ASP A 95 9.83 2.51 -11.63
N LYS A 96 10.06 3.66 -12.29
CA LYS A 96 10.81 4.77 -11.69
C LYS A 96 10.05 5.37 -10.51
N ARG A 97 8.79 5.76 -10.69
CA ARG A 97 8.03 6.49 -9.65
C ARG A 97 7.75 5.63 -8.42
N LEU A 98 7.40 4.37 -8.62
CA LEU A 98 7.17 3.43 -7.52
C LEU A 98 8.51 3.01 -6.89
N GLY A 99 9.56 2.78 -7.68
CA GLY A 99 10.91 2.51 -7.15
C GLY A 99 11.49 3.66 -6.32
N ASP A 100 11.31 4.91 -6.77
CA ASP A 100 11.75 6.12 -6.05
C ASP A 100 11.03 6.27 -4.69
N THR A 101 9.87 5.64 -4.51
CA THR A 101 9.11 5.63 -3.24
C THR A 101 9.35 4.39 -2.39
N GLY A 102 10.24 3.49 -2.83
CA GLY A 102 10.65 2.30 -2.09
C GLY A 102 9.83 1.04 -2.39
N TYR A 103 8.89 1.08 -3.34
CA TYR A 103 8.12 -0.08 -3.73
C TYR A 103 8.93 -1.05 -4.60
N VAL A 104 8.70 -2.34 -4.36
CA VAL A 104 9.15 -3.41 -5.26
C VAL A 104 8.00 -3.78 -6.20
N THR A 105 8.21 -3.57 -7.50
CA THR A 105 7.16 -3.72 -8.52
C THR A 105 7.30 -5.00 -9.34
N TYR A 106 6.21 -5.76 -9.44
CA TYR A 106 6.09 -6.95 -10.29
C TYR A 106 5.02 -6.72 -11.35
N LYS A 107 5.28 -7.19 -12.58
CA LYS A 107 4.39 -7.03 -13.74
C LYS A 107 4.10 -8.38 -14.37
N LEU A 108 2.85 -8.61 -14.73
CA LEU A 108 2.45 -9.81 -15.45
C LEU A 108 1.58 -9.43 -16.66
N ALA A 109 2.10 -9.69 -17.86
CA ALA A 109 1.33 -9.53 -19.09
C ALA A 109 0.23 -10.58 -19.20
N ARG A 110 -0.88 -10.24 -19.88
CA ARG A 110 -1.90 -11.24 -20.23
C ARG A 110 -1.35 -12.25 -21.23
N THR A 111 -1.78 -13.51 -21.12
CA THR A 111 -1.43 -14.60 -22.04
C THR A 111 -2.00 -14.47 -23.45
N ASN A 112 -3.04 -13.64 -23.63
CA ASN A 112 -3.71 -13.45 -24.93
C ASN A 112 -3.19 -12.24 -25.72
N ASN A 113 -2.01 -11.73 -25.37
CA ASN A 113 -1.31 -10.66 -26.10
C ASN A 113 -2.14 -9.38 -26.36
N ARG A 114 -3.06 -9.03 -25.45
CA ARG A 114 -3.91 -7.83 -25.58
C ARG A 114 -3.18 -6.51 -25.40
N GLY A 115 -1.92 -6.53 -24.97
CA GLY A 115 -1.15 -5.33 -24.71
C GLY A 115 -1.15 -4.90 -23.24
N ASP A 116 -2.13 -5.33 -22.44
CA ASP A 116 -2.27 -5.00 -21.01
C ASP A 116 -1.92 -6.17 -20.06
N GLY A 117 -1.88 -5.85 -18.76
CA GLY A 117 -1.51 -6.79 -17.71
C GLY A 117 -1.84 -6.29 -16.31
N THR A 118 -1.25 -6.94 -15.32
CA THR A 118 -1.38 -6.61 -13.90
C THR A 118 -0.05 -6.09 -13.36
N LEU A 119 -0.13 -5.12 -12.45
CA LEU A 119 0.98 -4.53 -11.70
C LEU A 119 0.75 -4.80 -10.21
N THR A 120 1.78 -5.28 -9.51
CA THR A 120 1.78 -5.41 -8.05
C THR A 120 2.95 -4.62 -7.49
N SER A 121 2.75 -3.88 -6.41
CA SER A 121 3.81 -3.14 -5.73
C SER A 121 3.68 -3.25 -4.22
N THR A 122 4.78 -3.58 -3.55
CA THR A 122 4.86 -3.85 -2.11
C THR A 122 6.02 -3.13 -1.47
#